data_AF-A0A439DIP0-F1
#
_entry.id   AF-A0A439DIP0-F1
#
_cell.length_a   1.000
_cell.length_b   1.000
_cell.length_c   1.000
_cell.angle_alpha   90.00
_cell.angle_beta   90.00
_cell.angle_gamma   90.00
#
_symmetry.space_group_name_H-M   'P 1'
#
loop_
_entity.id
_entity.type
_entity.pdbx_description
1 polymer ?
#
loop_
_entity_poly.entity_id
_entity_poly.type
_entity_poly.pdbx_seq_one_letter_code
_entity_poly.pdbx_strand_id
1 'polypeptide(L)'
;MAPRFPFDESPDPEARDVIEQALEKMHSGVPPFKFTEDDNQTLVGCYAPMCYSPIITRQFFALAKACYDPTAVKPKIRELAILGFASIIHVPYIVYCHRGCAEQVGLTSEQYDAGLTGETPRGLSEAEAMAYQLARILTQLTSRLDDSTWNAATEKLEKAEVVGITHIVAGYRWVALFAQLNGDENRWE
;
A
#
# COMPACT_ATOMS: atom_id res chain seq x y z
N MET A 1 -10.34 -21.48 -9.01
CA MET A 1 -11.61 -20.95 -8.49
C MET A 1 -12.06 -19.85 -9.44
N ALA A 2 -13.35 -19.70 -9.72
CA ALA A 2 -13.82 -18.56 -10.52
C ALA A 2 -13.54 -17.24 -9.75
N PRO A 3 -13.22 -16.13 -10.45
CA PRO A 3 -13.02 -14.84 -9.79
C PRO A 3 -14.32 -14.38 -9.11
N ARG A 4 -14.22 -13.75 -7.93
CA ARG A 4 -15.39 -13.22 -7.20
C ARG A 4 -15.94 -11.93 -7.82
N PHE A 5 -15.10 -11.22 -8.56
CA PHE A 5 -15.39 -9.91 -9.15
C PHE A 5 -14.97 -9.92 -10.63
N PRO A 6 -15.64 -10.70 -11.49
CA PRO A 6 -15.34 -10.70 -12.92
C PRO A 6 -15.59 -9.31 -13.52
N PHE A 7 -14.76 -8.90 -14.48
CA PHE A 7 -14.77 -7.53 -15.00
C PHE A 7 -15.99 -7.22 -15.88
N ASP A 8 -16.53 -8.22 -16.57
CA ASP A 8 -17.73 -8.10 -17.42
C ASP A 8 -19.03 -7.88 -16.62
N GLU A 9 -19.02 -8.16 -15.31
CA GLU A 9 -20.10 -7.82 -14.37
C GLU A 9 -19.91 -6.44 -13.73
N SER A 10 -18.82 -5.72 -14.03
CA SER A 10 -18.56 -4.37 -13.51
C SER A 10 -19.64 -3.38 -13.99
N PRO A 11 -20.20 -2.53 -13.11
CA PRO A 11 -21.09 -1.44 -13.51
C PRO A 11 -20.36 -0.29 -14.23
N ASP A 12 -19.02 -0.28 -14.23
CA ASP A 12 -18.19 0.70 -14.94
C ASP A 12 -17.27 0.01 -15.94
N PRO A 13 -17.57 0.11 -17.25
CA PRO A 13 -16.73 -0.48 -18.30
C PRO A 13 -15.39 0.25 -18.45
N GLU A 14 -15.25 1.47 -17.94
CA GLU A 14 -14.01 2.26 -17.97
C GLU A 14 -13.15 2.03 -16.71
N ALA A 15 -13.59 1.22 -15.75
CA ALA A 15 -12.90 1.08 -14.47
C ALA A 15 -11.44 0.63 -14.63
N ARG A 16 -11.17 -0.24 -15.60
CA ARG A 16 -9.81 -0.67 -15.93
C ARG A 16 -8.94 0.51 -16.37
N ASP A 17 -9.40 1.31 -17.32
CA ASP A 17 -8.65 2.45 -17.86
C ASP A 17 -8.37 3.49 -16.76
N VAL A 18 -9.33 3.69 -15.85
CA VAL A 18 -9.18 4.55 -14.67
C VAL A 18 -8.08 4.04 -13.74
N ILE A 19 -8.07 2.73 -13.46
CA ILE A 19 -7.06 2.08 -12.62
C ILE A 19 -5.69 2.19 -13.30
N GLU A 20 -5.60 1.83 -14.57
CA GLU A 20 -4.37 1.87 -15.37
C GLU A 20 -3.76 3.27 -15.39
N GLN A 21 -4.54 4.30 -15.76
CA GLN A 21 -4.07 5.69 -15.76
C GLN A 21 -3.67 6.19 -14.37
N ALA A 22 -4.37 5.75 -13.31
CA ALA A 22 -4.01 6.13 -11.95
C ALA A 22 -2.68 5.50 -11.51
N LEU A 23 -2.47 4.22 -11.81
CA LEU A 23 -1.23 3.51 -11.51
C LEU A 23 -0.06 4.09 -12.29
N GLU A 24 -0.24 4.36 -13.58
CA GLU A 24 0.78 5.01 -14.41
C GLU A 24 1.22 6.34 -13.82
N LYS A 25 0.25 7.16 -13.38
CA LYS A 25 0.54 8.45 -12.75
C LYS A 25 1.23 8.29 -11.40
N MET A 26 0.81 7.34 -10.57
CA MET A 26 1.40 7.08 -9.25
C MET A 26 2.84 6.58 -9.34
N HIS A 27 3.15 5.75 -10.34
CA HIS A 27 4.46 5.14 -10.53
C HIS A 27 5.35 5.87 -11.55
N SER A 28 4.88 7.00 -12.11
CA SER A 28 5.58 7.74 -13.17
C SER A 28 5.93 6.86 -14.37
N GLY A 29 5.01 5.97 -14.74
CA GLY A 29 5.18 4.95 -15.76
C GLY A 29 4.53 3.63 -15.37
N VAL A 30 4.84 2.56 -16.09
CA VAL A 30 4.29 1.23 -15.83
C VAL A 30 4.67 0.76 -14.41
N PRO A 31 3.70 0.37 -13.56
CA PRO A 31 4.00 -0.12 -12.22
C PRO A 31 4.86 -1.40 -12.26
N PRO A 32 5.71 -1.65 -11.25
CA PRO A 32 6.61 -2.82 -11.23
C PRO A 32 5.89 -4.14 -10.88
N PHE A 33 4.59 -4.24 -11.12
CA PHE A 33 3.75 -5.37 -10.73
C PHE A 33 2.54 -5.51 -11.67
N LYS A 34 1.99 -6.73 -11.75
CA LYS A 34 0.77 -7.00 -12.51
C LYS A 34 -0.48 -6.54 -11.74
N PHE A 35 -1.39 -5.86 -12.42
CA PHE A 35 -2.74 -5.54 -11.95
C PHE A 35 -3.85 -6.15 -12.83
N THR A 36 -3.47 -6.75 -13.96
CA THR A 36 -4.28 -7.61 -14.82
C THR A 36 -3.61 -8.96 -15.05
N GLU A 37 -4.40 -9.96 -15.42
CA GLU A 37 -3.91 -11.21 -16.01
C GLU A 37 -3.38 -11.03 -17.43
N ASP A 38 -2.74 -12.08 -17.96
CA ASP A 38 -2.21 -12.10 -19.33
C ASP A 38 -3.32 -11.96 -20.41
N ASP A 39 -4.58 -12.22 -20.05
CA ASP A 39 -5.74 -11.98 -20.91
C ASP A 39 -6.12 -10.48 -21.03
N ASN A 40 -5.56 -9.60 -20.19
CA ASN A 40 -5.89 -8.19 -20.05
C ASN A 40 -7.39 -7.89 -19.84
N GLN A 41 -8.17 -8.89 -19.42
CA GLN A 41 -9.60 -8.83 -19.14
C GLN A 41 -9.90 -9.12 -17.67
N THR A 42 -9.00 -9.80 -16.97
CA THR A 42 -9.16 -10.12 -15.55
C THR A 42 -8.28 -9.21 -14.70
N LEU A 43 -8.90 -8.35 -13.88
CA LEU A 43 -8.18 -7.59 -12.85
C LEU A 43 -7.83 -8.49 -11.66
N VAL A 44 -6.74 -8.18 -10.97
CA VAL A 44 -6.24 -9.00 -9.85
C VAL A 44 -6.10 -8.20 -8.55
N GLY A 45 -6.01 -8.90 -7.41
CA GLY A 45 -5.84 -8.28 -6.11
C GLY A 45 -6.96 -7.31 -5.72
N CYS A 46 -6.59 -6.11 -5.24
CA CYS A 46 -7.56 -5.12 -4.79
C CYS A 46 -8.34 -4.46 -5.94
N TYR A 47 -7.85 -4.53 -7.17
CA TYR A 47 -8.39 -3.79 -8.31
C TYR A 47 -9.71 -4.37 -8.82
N ALA A 48 -9.89 -5.70 -8.75
CA ALA A 48 -11.10 -6.37 -9.19
C ALA A 48 -12.37 -5.87 -8.46
N PRO A 49 -12.45 -5.90 -7.11
CA PRO A 49 -13.63 -5.39 -6.41
C PRO A 49 -13.82 -3.87 -6.50
N MET A 50 -12.75 -3.09 -6.71
CA MET A 50 -12.86 -1.64 -6.89
C MET A 50 -13.71 -1.26 -8.12
N CYS A 51 -13.77 -2.11 -9.14
CA CYS A 51 -14.59 -1.87 -10.34
C CYS A 51 -16.10 -1.81 -10.04
N TYR A 52 -16.53 -2.41 -8.94
CA TYR A 52 -17.94 -2.48 -8.54
C TYR A 52 -18.42 -1.22 -7.81
N SER A 53 -17.54 -0.23 -7.57
CA SER A 53 -17.87 1.02 -6.89
C SER A 53 -17.20 2.25 -7.53
N PRO A 54 -17.44 2.52 -8.82
CA PRO A 54 -16.63 3.43 -9.64
C PRO A 54 -16.55 4.86 -9.12
N ILE A 55 -17.64 5.38 -8.55
CA ILE A 55 -17.68 6.73 -7.96
C ILE A 55 -16.66 6.83 -6.83
N ILE A 56 -16.63 5.84 -5.93
CA ILE A 56 -15.75 5.81 -4.77
C ILE A 56 -14.31 5.53 -5.22
N THR A 57 -14.11 4.57 -6.12
CA THR A 57 -12.80 4.20 -6.67
C THR A 57 -12.06 5.38 -7.30
N ARG A 58 -12.77 6.24 -8.06
CA ARG A 58 -12.16 7.44 -8.65
C ARG A 58 -11.66 8.42 -7.58
N GLN A 59 -12.39 8.58 -6.47
CA GLN A 59 -11.96 9.42 -5.35
C GLN A 59 -10.82 8.78 -4.55
N PHE A 60 -10.85 7.45 -4.39
CA PHE A 60 -9.75 6.70 -3.80
C PHE A 60 -8.45 6.95 -4.57
N PHE A 61 -8.46 6.84 -5.90
CA PHE A 61 -7.26 7.12 -6.70
C PHE A 61 -6.85 8.61 -6.69
N ALA A 62 -7.79 9.54 -6.53
CA ALA A 62 -7.43 10.94 -6.32
C ALA A 62 -6.64 11.12 -5.02
N LEU A 63 -7.08 10.50 -3.92
CA LEU A 63 -6.36 10.49 -2.65
C LEU A 63 -5.03 9.73 -2.74
N ALA A 64 -5.01 8.57 -3.40
CA ALA A 64 -3.81 7.76 -3.58
C ALA A 64 -2.72 8.52 -4.34
N LYS A 65 -3.09 9.24 -5.42
CA LYS A 65 -2.17 10.12 -6.14
C LYS A 65 -1.59 11.22 -5.25
N ALA A 66 -2.40 11.82 -4.37
CA ALA A 66 -1.91 12.82 -3.42
C ALA A 66 -0.94 12.19 -2.40
N CYS A 67 -1.21 10.97 -1.93
CA CYS A 67 -0.30 10.23 -1.04
C CYS A 67 1.00 9.80 -1.74
N TYR A 68 0.97 9.62 -3.06
CA TYR A 68 2.13 9.24 -3.86
C TYR A 68 2.98 10.43 -4.30
N ASP A 69 2.46 11.66 -4.18
CA ASP A 69 3.22 12.88 -4.41
C ASP A 69 4.41 12.95 -3.44
N PRO A 70 5.66 13.02 -3.93
CA PRO A 70 6.85 13.04 -3.09
C PRO A 70 6.95 14.26 -2.17
N THR A 71 6.19 15.32 -2.45
CA THR A 71 6.08 16.51 -1.59
C THR A 71 5.12 16.31 -0.42
N ALA A 72 4.18 15.36 -0.53
CA ALA A 72 3.23 15.02 0.53
C ALA A 72 3.76 13.87 1.41
N VAL A 73 4.22 12.79 0.79
CA VAL A 73 4.87 11.66 1.49
C VAL A 73 6.10 11.23 0.72
N LYS A 74 7.28 11.38 1.35
CA LYS A 74 8.57 11.00 0.75
C LYS A 74 8.53 9.52 0.33
N PRO A 75 9.01 9.16 -0.88
CA PRO A 75 8.86 7.79 -1.41
C PRO A 75 9.36 6.68 -0.49
N LYS A 76 10.55 6.84 0.09
CA LYS A 76 11.11 5.82 0.99
C LYS A 76 10.37 5.69 2.32
N ILE A 77 9.86 6.81 2.86
CA ILE A 77 8.99 6.82 4.06
C ILE A 77 7.66 6.13 3.76
N ARG A 78 7.08 6.37 2.57
CA ARG A 78 5.87 5.69 2.10
C ARG A 78 6.07 4.18 2.03
N GLU A 79 7.11 3.69 1.36
CA GLU A 79 7.37 2.24 1.26
C GLU A 79 7.66 1.60 2.62
N LEU A 80 8.38 2.27 3.52
CA LEU A 80 8.59 1.77 4.88
C LEU A 80 7.29 1.71 5.70
N ALA A 81 6.39 2.66 5.52
CA ALA A 81 5.06 2.61 6.14
C ALA A 81 4.21 1.45 5.59
N ILE A 82 4.29 1.20 4.28
CA ILE A 82 3.61 0.06 3.63
C ILE A 82 4.17 -1.26 4.13
N LEU A 83 5.50 -1.39 4.23
CA LEU A 83 6.18 -2.56 4.77
C LEU A 83 5.81 -2.79 6.25
N GLY A 84 5.74 -1.72 7.04
CA GLY A 84 5.27 -1.78 8.43
C GLY A 84 3.84 -2.30 8.52
N PHE A 85 2.93 -1.77 7.70
CA PHE A 85 1.56 -2.29 7.59
C PHE A 85 1.52 -3.78 7.20
N ALA A 86 2.27 -4.17 6.16
CA ALA A 86 2.31 -5.53 5.64
C ALA A 86 2.90 -6.55 6.63
N SER A 87 3.77 -6.11 7.55
CA SER A 87 4.29 -6.96 8.64
C SER A 87 3.23 -7.36 9.69
N ILE A 88 2.08 -6.69 9.69
CA ILE A 88 0.95 -6.96 10.59
C ILE A 88 -0.21 -7.59 9.82
N ILE A 89 -0.61 -6.97 8.71
CA ILE A 89 -1.71 -7.43 7.86
C ILE A 89 -1.13 -8.11 6.63
N HIS A 90 -1.08 -9.43 6.68
CA HIS A 90 -0.51 -10.27 5.65
C HIS A 90 -1.47 -10.39 4.47
N VAL A 91 -1.21 -9.64 3.40
CA VAL A 91 -1.90 -9.75 2.12
C VAL A 91 -0.87 -10.05 1.05
N PRO A 92 -0.80 -11.29 0.54
CA PRO A 92 0.22 -11.71 -0.42
C PRO A 92 0.36 -10.80 -1.64
N TYR A 93 -0.76 -10.30 -2.18
CA TYR A 93 -0.75 -9.36 -3.30
C TYR A 93 -0.03 -8.04 -3.00
N ILE A 94 -0.22 -7.47 -1.80
CA ILE A 94 0.47 -6.23 -1.39
C ILE A 94 1.97 -6.49 -1.31
N VAL A 95 2.37 -7.62 -0.72
CA VAL A 95 3.78 -8.01 -0.60
C VAL A 95 4.43 -8.18 -1.98
N TYR A 96 3.74 -8.83 -2.91
CA TYR A 96 4.16 -8.97 -4.30
C TYR A 96 4.38 -7.60 -4.97
N CYS A 97 3.41 -6.70 -4.89
CA CYS A 97 3.50 -5.38 -5.52
C CYS A 97 4.63 -4.51 -4.92
N HIS A 98 4.76 -4.53 -3.60
CA HIS A 98 5.63 -3.61 -2.88
C HIS A 98 7.07 -4.06 -2.75
N ARG A 99 7.39 -5.32 -3.08
CA ARG A 99 8.79 -5.75 -3.19
C ARG A 99 9.53 -4.96 -4.27
N GLY A 100 8.95 -4.89 -5.48
CA GLY A 100 9.53 -4.09 -6.58
C GLY A 100 9.54 -2.58 -6.30
N CYS A 101 8.51 -2.07 -5.61
CA CYS A 101 8.45 -0.65 -5.22
C CYS A 101 9.53 -0.29 -4.18
N ALA A 102 9.79 -1.18 -3.22
CA ALA A 102 10.81 -0.99 -2.19
C ALA A 102 12.22 -0.93 -2.79
N GLU A 103 12.51 -1.76 -3.80
CA GLU A 103 13.79 -1.72 -4.53
C GLU A 103 14.01 -0.37 -5.23
N GLN A 104 12.96 0.19 -5.85
CA GLN A 104 13.04 1.49 -6.54
C GLN A 104 13.39 2.67 -5.62
N VAL A 105 13.07 2.56 -4.32
CA VAL A 105 13.42 3.57 -3.30
C VAL A 105 14.68 3.21 -2.50
N GLY A 106 15.40 2.16 -2.91
CA GLY A 106 16.69 1.77 -2.35
C GLY A 106 16.63 0.92 -1.08
N LEU A 107 15.52 0.23 -0.80
CA LEU A 107 15.52 -0.85 0.20
C LEU A 107 16.15 -2.11 -0.43
N THR A 108 17.03 -2.78 0.32
CA THR A 108 17.56 -4.08 -0.12
C THR A 108 16.55 -5.20 0.15
N SER A 109 16.70 -6.34 -0.53
CA SER A 109 15.88 -7.53 -0.28
C SER A 109 15.98 -7.98 1.18
N GLU A 110 17.17 -7.94 1.78
CA GLU A 110 17.37 -8.28 3.19
C GLU A 110 16.64 -7.32 4.13
N GLN A 111 16.64 -6.02 3.82
CA GLN A 111 15.88 -5.03 4.60
C GLN A 111 14.37 -5.27 4.47
N TYR A 112 13.89 -5.56 3.26
CA TYR A 112 12.48 -5.84 3.02
C TYR A 112 12.03 -7.11 3.75
N ASP A 113 12.80 -8.20 3.64
CA ASP A 113 12.49 -9.48 4.28
C ASP A 113 12.50 -9.37 5.81
N ALA A 114 13.50 -8.68 6.39
CA ALA A 114 13.53 -8.39 7.81
C ALA A 114 12.30 -7.58 8.24
N GLY A 115 11.98 -6.52 7.50
CA GLY A 115 10.80 -5.69 7.76
C GLY A 115 9.49 -6.47 7.70
N LEU A 116 9.36 -7.39 6.73
CA LEU A 116 8.15 -8.20 6.56
C LEU A 116 7.93 -9.15 7.74
N THR A 117 9.00 -9.66 8.36
CA THR A 117 8.93 -10.49 9.57
C THR A 117 8.67 -9.71 10.86
N GLY A 118 8.61 -8.38 10.79
CA GLY A 118 8.39 -7.52 11.94
C GLY A 118 9.67 -7.02 12.63
N GLU A 119 10.85 -7.34 12.11
CA GLU A 119 12.12 -6.74 12.55
C GLU A 119 12.30 -5.35 11.94
N THR A 120 12.73 -4.36 12.72
CA THR A 120 13.09 -3.06 12.13
C THR A 120 14.32 -3.23 11.23
N PRO A 121 14.25 -2.92 9.93
CA PRO A 121 15.38 -3.15 9.03
C PRO A 121 16.64 -2.40 9.47
N ARG A 122 17.79 -3.06 9.39
CA ARG A 122 19.08 -2.46 9.76
C ARG A 122 19.55 -1.49 8.67
N GLY A 123 20.34 -0.49 9.07
CA GLY A 123 20.92 0.50 8.14
C GLY A 123 19.95 1.60 7.71
N LEU A 124 18.77 1.68 8.31
CA LEU A 124 17.86 2.82 8.17
C LEU A 124 18.32 3.99 9.04
N SER A 125 18.03 5.22 8.59
CA SER A 125 18.08 6.40 9.45
C SER A 125 17.02 6.33 10.55
N GLU A 126 17.14 7.18 11.58
CA GLU A 126 16.18 7.19 12.69
C GLU A 126 14.76 7.52 12.24
N ALA A 127 14.60 8.46 11.29
CA ALA A 127 13.30 8.82 10.72
C ALA A 127 12.68 7.67 9.91
N GLU A 128 13.48 6.97 9.11
CA GLU A 128 13.05 5.81 8.32
C GLU A 128 12.62 4.64 9.22
N ALA A 129 13.44 4.32 10.23
CA ALA A 129 13.11 3.30 11.21
C ALA A 129 11.82 3.65 11.97
N MET A 130 11.67 4.92 12.36
CA MET A 130 10.47 5.41 13.04
C MET A 130 9.23 5.34 12.14
N ALA A 131 9.35 5.61 10.84
CA ALA A 131 8.22 5.49 9.91
C ALA A 131 7.67 4.06 9.83
N TYR A 132 8.57 3.07 9.70
CA TYR A 132 8.22 1.65 9.73
C TYR A 132 7.57 1.26 11.07
N GLN A 133 8.18 1.63 12.19
CA GLN A 133 7.69 1.29 13.53
C GLN A 133 6.33 1.92 13.82
N LEU A 134 6.17 3.21 13.51
CA LEU A 134 4.91 3.91 13.69
C LEU A 134 3.80 3.29 12.84
N ALA A 135 4.08 2.91 11.59
CA ALA A 135 3.09 2.25 10.75
C ALA A 135 2.60 0.91 11.35
N ARG A 136 3.50 0.12 11.94
CA ARG A 136 3.14 -1.11 12.67
C ARG A 136 2.22 -0.85 13.86
N ILE A 137 2.51 0.21 14.62
CA ILE A 137 1.70 0.62 15.78
C ILE A 137 0.32 1.09 15.32
N LEU A 138 0.27 2.00 14.35
CA LEU A 138 -0.99 2.52 13.79
C LEU A 138 -1.87 1.40 13.22
N THR A 139 -1.27 0.38 12.62
CA THR A 139 -2.01 -0.76 12.05
C THR A 139 -2.72 -1.60 13.13
N GLN A 140 -2.20 -1.65 14.35
CA GLN A 140 -2.76 -2.42 15.48
C GLN A 140 -3.61 -1.56 16.42
N LEU A 141 -3.69 -0.26 16.17
CA LEU A 141 -4.28 0.70 17.07
C LEU A 141 -5.80 0.47 17.24
N THR A 142 -6.25 0.37 18.48
CA THR A 142 -7.69 0.22 18.84
C THR A 142 -8.20 1.35 19.74
N SER A 143 -7.32 2.26 20.13
CA SER A 143 -7.54 3.39 21.05
C SER A 143 -6.66 4.57 20.62
N ARG A 144 -6.63 5.69 21.35
CA ARG A 144 -5.68 6.79 21.09
C ARG A 144 -4.24 6.29 21.09
N LEU A 145 -3.40 6.93 20.26
CA LEU A 145 -1.93 6.78 20.34
C LEU A 145 -1.44 7.22 21.72
N ASP A 146 -0.58 6.44 22.34
CA ASP A 146 -0.02 6.78 23.64
C ASP A 146 1.03 7.90 23.54
N ASP A 147 1.20 8.64 24.63
CA ASP A 147 2.06 9.82 24.65
C ASP A 147 3.54 9.46 24.46
N SER A 148 3.96 8.24 24.83
CA SER A 148 5.35 7.80 24.67
C SER A 148 5.69 7.54 23.21
N THR A 149 4.80 6.87 22.47
CA THR A 149 4.93 6.67 21.02
C THR A 149 4.86 8.00 20.28
N TRP A 150 3.94 8.89 20.67
CA TRP A 150 3.83 10.22 20.08
C TRP A 150 5.13 11.04 20.24
N ASN A 151 5.70 11.07 21.45
CA ASN A 151 6.94 11.79 21.72
C ASN A 151 8.10 11.19 20.92
N ALA A 152 8.24 9.87 20.90
CA ALA A 152 9.29 9.19 20.14
C ALA A 152 9.18 9.43 18.63
N ALA A 153 7.95 9.47 18.09
CA ALA A 153 7.70 9.75 16.68
C ALA A 153 8.07 11.20 16.34
N THR A 154 7.61 12.16 17.15
CA THR A 154 7.81 13.60 16.87
C THR A 154 9.20 14.12 17.20
N GLU A 155 10.05 13.33 17.87
CA GLU A 155 11.48 13.59 17.97
C GLU A 155 12.23 13.31 16.65
N LYS A 156 11.71 12.41 15.81
CA LYS A 156 12.38 11.91 14.59
C LYS A 156 11.68 12.32 13.30
N LEU A 157 10.40 12.65 13.37
CA LEU A 157 9.54 12.98 12.24
C LEU A 157 8.84 14.31 12.48
N GLU A 158 8.66 15.07 11.42
CA GLU A 158 7.74 16.21 11.46
C GLU A 158 6.29 15.73 11.62
N LYS A 159 5.44 16.57 12.21
CA LYS A 159 4.00 16.24 12.36
C LYS A 159 3.34 15.93 11.02
N ALA A 160 3.75 16.62 9.95
CA ALA A 160 3.26 16.35 8.60
C ALA A 160 3.63 14.94 8.12
N GLU A 161 4.84 14.46 8.43
CA GLU A 161 5.28 13.10 8.10
C GLU A 161 4.50 12.05 8.89
N VAL A 162 4.23 12.30 10.18
CA VAL A 162 3.37 11.44 11.02
C VAL A 162 1.96 11.30 10.44
N VAL A 163 1.36 12.42 10.00
CA VAL A 163 0.04 12.41 9.34
C VAL A 163 0.11 11.71 7.98
N GLY A 164 1.18 11.93 7.21
CA GLY A 164 1.44 11.24 5.95
C GLY A 164 1.47 9.71 6.11
N ILE A 165 2.22 9.21 7.10
CA ILE A 165 2.25 7.77 7.44
C ILE A 165 0.86 7.27 7.81
N THR A 166 0.06 8.06 8.53
CA THR A 166 -1.32 7.71 8.88
C THR A 166 -2.20 7.56 7.64
N HIS A 167 -2.08 8.45 6.66
CA HIS A 167 -2.79 8.31 5.38
C HIS A 167 -2.38 7.04 4.64
N ILE A 168 -1.09 6.70 4.62
CA ILE A 168 -0.59 5.47 4.01
C ILE A 168 -1.20 4.25 4.71
N VAL A 169 -1.10 4.14 6.04
CA VAL A 169 -1.65 2.98 6.78
C VAL A 169 -3.16 2.83 6.55
N ALA A 170 -3.91 3.92 6.60
CA ALA A 170 -5.35 3.89 6.36
C ALA A 170 -5.69 3.49 4.92
N GLY A 171 -4.99 4.03 3.94
CA GLY A 171 -5.14 3.68 2.53
C GLY A 171 -4.83 2.20 2.27
N TYR A 172 -3.76 1.69 2.88
CA TYR A 172 -3.38 0.29 2.74
C TYR A 172 -4.29 -0.66 3.48
N ARG A 173 -4.92 -0.24 4.59
CA ARG A 173 -6.01 -1.01 5.19
C ARG A 173 -7.18 -1.16 4.23
N TRP A 174 -7.52 -0.10 3.50
CA TRP A 174 -8.57 -0.16 2.48
C TRP A 174 -8.18 -1.12 1.33
N VAL A 175 -6.96 -0.98 0.80
CA VAL A 175 -6.42 -1.87 -0.24
C VAL A 175 -6.43 -3.34 0.22
N ALA A 176 -5.99 -3.60 1.45
CA ALA A 176 -5.96 -4.93 2.03
C ALA A 176 -7.35 -5.56 2.13
N LEU A 177 -8.34 -4.80 2.61
CA LEU A 177 -9.73 -5.28 2.70
C LEU A 177 -10.27 -5.66 1.32
N PHE A 178 -9.96 -4.90 0.27
CA PHE A 178 -10.35 -5.25 -1.08
C PHE A 178 -9.67 -6.52 -1.59
N ALA A 179 -8.35 -6.66 -1.41
CA ALA A 179 -7.65 -7.88 -1.82
C ALA A 179 -8.16 -9.13 -1.07
N GLN A 180 -8.40 -9.04 0.23
CA GLN A 180 -8.98 -10.11 1.04
C GLN A 180 -10.42 -10.44 0.60
N LEU A 181 -11.20 -9.41 0.26
CA LEU A 181 -12.54 -9.57 -0.27
C LEU A 181 -12.52 -10.28 -1.63
N ASN A 182 -11.55 -9.96 -2.49
CA ASN A 182 -11.33 -10.64 -3.78
C ASN A 182 -10.98 -12.12 -3.58
N GLY A 183 -10.17 -12.44 -2.57
CA GLY A 183 -9.88 -13.80 -2.14
C GLY A 183 -9.00 -14.59 -3.12
N ASP A 184 -8.08 -13.93 -3.82
CA ASP A 184 -7.10 -14.52 -4.72
C ASP A 184 -5.75 -14.82 -4.03
N GLU A 185 -5.73 -14.97 -2.71
CA GLU A 185 -4.52 -15.02 -1.88
C GLU A 185 -3.54 -16.13 -2.30
N ASN A 186 -4.03 -17.33 -2.61
CA ASN A 186 -3.22 -18.49 -3.02
C ASN A 186 -2.45 -18.30 -4.34
N ARG A 187 -2.71 -17.22 -5.08
CA ARG A 187 -2.02 -16.91 -6.34
C ARG A 187 -0.61 -16.38 -6.13
N TRP A 188 -0.36 -15.80 -4.96
CA TRP A 188 0.80 -14.98 -4.68
C TRP A 188 1.73 -15.61 -3.62
N GLU A 189 1.46 -16.86 -3.25
CA GLU A 189 2.31 -17.69 -2.39
C GLU A 189 3.52 -18.28 -3.13
#